data_AF-A0A1I2AEN0-F1
#
_entry.id   AF-A0A1I2AEN0-F1
#
_cell.length_a   1.000
_cell.length_b   1.000
_cell.length_c   1.000
_cell.angle_alpha   90.00
_cell.angle_beta   90.00
_cell.angle_gamma   90.00
#
_symmetry.space_group_name_H-M   'P 1'
#
loop_
_entity.id
_entity.type
_entity.pdbx_description
1 polymer ?
#
loop_
_entity_poly.entity_id
_entity_poly.type
_entity_poly.pdbx_seq_one_letter_code
_entity_poly.pdbx_strand_id
1 'polypeptide(L)'
;MFPAARHGARGRKARGLWLLVAAACLSLGATVLVVPPAQADPVTVRNGTQFTDPNGEPIHAHGGGVIEVDGYYYWFGENRAADDSFRYVSVYRSTDLKHWEFRDHVLSASSAPELASANIERPKVLYNESTGQFVMWVHKENDQDYSQARAAVAVSDTVDGDYSWQGSFRPLGNMSRDITVFVDDDGTGYMVSAANENLDLHIYRLTEDYTAVESLVANPWPGGHREAPALFERDGVYFMLTSGATGWDPNQQQYATSTSLDGGWSEMRDVGDSTAYGSQTAWVLPIQGTGSTSYLYLGDRWAGAWGGPVNDSRYVWLPLRFPDDRTIRMDWAPELTVDTAAGTVGTSGGPYETLTARHSGKCVDVPARSQLAGEQLAQYPCNGGGNQRFWLEDVGGDYVRLVTRHSSMCLAVAEAATRNGAAVVQQRCGFGQEQQWRVSDSGDGYVTFTARHSGKCLDVSDESTADGADLIQYTCSGVAWQQFRRAEV
;
A
#
# COMPACT_ATOMS: atom_id res chain seq x y z
N MET A 1 32.76 -48.05 87.65
CA MET A 1 32.76 -47.44 89.00
C MET A 1 31.51 -46.57 89.14
N PHE A 2 30.92 -46.49 90.34
CA PHE A 2 29.81 -45.58 90.74
C PHE A 2 30.38 -44.24 91.28
N PRO A 3 29.58 -43.18 91.60
CA PRO A 3 28.12 -42.93 91.49
C PRO A 3 27.81 -41.97 90.29
N ALA A 4 26.87 -41.00 90.19
CA ALA A 4 25.82 -40.34 91.00
C ALA A 4 24.72 -39.77 90.03
N ALA A 5 23.52 -39.22 90.33
CA ALA A 5 22.83 -38.62 91.50
C ALA A 5 23.22 -37.14 91.85
N ARG A 6 22.32 -36.19 92.15
CA ARG A 6 20.83 -36.09 92.10
C ARG A 6 20.35 -34.62 92.27
N HIS A 7 19.10 -34.30 91.87
CA HIS A 7 18.33 -33.05 92.16
C HIS A 7 18.85 -31.73 91.51
N GLY A 8 18.09 -30.61 91.39
CA GLY A 8 16.75 -30.25 91.88
C GLY A 8 15.91 -29.40 90.89
N ALA A 9 14.86 -28.69 91.36
CA ALA A 9 13.67 -28.39 90.53
C ALA A 9 13.28 -26.91 90.27
N ARG A 10 12.50 -26.70 89.18
CA ARG A 10 11.57 -25.58 88.84
C ARG A 10 12.15 -24.20 88.46
N GLY A 11 11.88 -23.75 87.22
CA GLY A 11 12.08 -22.35 86.75
C GLY A 11 11.40 -22.02 85.41
N ARG A 12 10.37 -21.16 85.42
CA ARG A 12 9.42 -20.82 84.33
C ARG A 12 9.97 -20.45 82.92
N LYS A 13 9.27 -20.98 81.90
CA LYS A 13 8.82 -20.35 80.62
C LYS A 13 9.82 -19.88 79.51
N ALA A 14 9.90 -20.73 78.48
CA ALA A 14 9.41 -20.48 77.09
C ALA A 14 10.31 -19.89 75.97
N ARG A 15 10.01 -20.38 74.74
CA ARG A 15 10.47 -20.02 73.38
C ARG A 15 11.78 -20.65 72.88
N GLY A 16 11.78 -21.01 71.58
CA GLY A 16 12.81 -21.77 70.86
C GLY A 16 12.74 -23.29 71.12
N LEU A 17 12.98 -24.17 70.14
CA LEU A 17 13.00 -24.03 68.68
C LEU A 17 12.76 -25.44 68.09
N TRP A 18 11.78 -25.62 67.21
CA TRP A 18 11.55 -26.89 66.52
C TRP A 18 11.76 -26.71 65.01
N LEU A 19 12.63 -27.53 64.42
CA LEU A 19 12.83 -27.53 62.97
C LEU A 19 11.67 -28.24 62.28
N LEU A 20 11.08 -27.59 61.28
CA LEU A 20 10.24 -28.24 60.27
C LEU A 20 11.09 -28.42 59.01
N VAL A 21 11.14 -29.65 58.49
CA VAL A 21 11.74 -29.94 57.19
C VAL A 21 10.73 -29.56 56.12
N ALA A 22 10.99 -28.48 55.38
CA ALA A 22 10.21 -28.09 54.22
C ALA A 22 10.77 -28.78 52.96
N ALA A 23 9.93 -29.53 52.25
CA ALA A 23 10.28 -30.07 50.94
C ALA A 23 10.16 -28.96 49.88
N ALA A 24 11.29 -28.55 49.29
CA ALA A 24 11.33 -27.53 48.25
C ALA A 24 11.07 -28.14 46.86
N CYS A 25 9.81 -28.16 46.44
CA CYS A 25 9.46 -28.42 45.04
C CYS A 25 9.84 -27.19 44.19
N LEU A 26 10.98 -27.25 43.52
CA LEU A 26 11.42 -26.25 42.55
C LEU A 26 10.59 -26.34 41.26
N SER A 27 9.44 -25.66 41.25
CA SER A 27 8.75 -25.32 40.00
C SER A 27 9.59 -24.28 39.24
N LEU A 28 10.35 -24.71 38.23
CA LEU A 28 10.89 -23.77 37.24
C LEU A 28 9.70 -23.20 36.45
N GLY A 29 9.21 -22.04 36.88
CA GLY A 29 8.38 -21.18 36.04
C GLY A 29 9.26 -20.70 34.88
N ALA A 30 9.15 -21.36 33.73
CA ALA A 30 9.73 -20.87 32.50
C ALA A 30 8.96 -19.62 32.07
N THR A 31 9.41 -18.45 32.52
CA THR A 31 9.00 -17.18 31.94
C THR A 31 9.45 -17.18 30.49
N VAL A 32 8.52 -17.49 29.58
CA VAL A 32 8.67 -17.20 28.16
C VAL A 32 8.78 -15.68 28.06
N LEU A 33 10.01 -15.19 27.96
CA LEU A 33 10.26 -13.84 27.50
C LEU A 33 9.80 -13.81 26.05
N VAL A 34 8.60 -13.27 25.83
CA VAL A 34 8.21 -12.75 24.53
C VAL A 34 9.16 -11.58 24.28
N VAL A 35 10.26 -11.89 23.59
CA VAL A 35 11.17 -10.88 23.06
C VAL A 35 10.39 -10.21 21.92
N PRO A 36 10.01 -8.93 22.03
CA PRO A 36 9.36 -8.25 20.91
C PRO A 36 10.28 -8.29 19.69
N PRO A 37 9.74 -8.30 18.46
CA PRO A 37 10.56 -8.25 17.26
C PRO A 37 11.55 -7.08 17.34
N ALA A 38 12.78 -7.31 16.86
CA ALA A 38 13.81 -6.28 16.91
C ALA A 38 13.32 -5.04 16.16
N GLN A 39 13.41 -3.86 16.79
CA GLN A 39 12.99 -2.60 16.18
C GLN A 39 13.72 -2.41 14.85
N ALA A 40 12.97 -2.24 13.77
CA ALA A 40 13.54 -2.05 12.45
C ALA A 40 14.12 -0.64 12.30
N ASP A 41 15.28 -0.54 11.64
CA ASP A 41 15.81 0.74 11.20
C ASP A 41 14.88 1.38 10.16
N PRO A 42 14.82 2.73 10.02
CA PRO A 42 13.97 3.39 9.04
C PRO A 42 14.26 2.95 7.60
N VAL A 43 13.20 2.60 6.85
CA VAL A 43 13.29 2.05 5.49
C VAL A 43 12.73 2.98 4.42
N THR A 44 13.41 3.04 3.26
CA THR A 44 12.89 3.76 2.08
C THR A 44 12.06 2.82 1.18
N VAL A 45 10.79 3.17 0.93
CA VAL A 45 9.85 2.46 0.05
C VAL A 45 9.64 3.28 -1.23
N ARG A 46 9.71 2.64 -2.41
CA ARG A 46 9.42 3.29 -3.70
C ARG A 46 7.93 3.31 -3.99
N ASN A 47 7.44 4.41 -4.56
CA ASN A 47 6.03 4.64 -4.77
C ASN A 47 5.54 4.39 -6.23
N GLY A 48 4.32 3.89 -6.38
CA GLY A 48 3.67 3.62 -7.67
C GLY A 48 4.23 2.42 -8.43
N THR A 49 5.02 1.57 -7.77
CA THR A 49 5.62 0.34 -8.29
C THR A 49 4.90 -0.90 -7.76
N GLN A 50 5.04 -2.03 -8.46
CA GLN A 50 4.73 -3.33 -7.86
C GLN A 50 5.80 -3.65 -6.82
N PHE A 51 5.40 -4.15 -5.66
CA PHE A 51 6.33 -4.56 -4.60
C PHE A 51 6.65 -6.05 -4.75
N THR A 52 7.79 -6.49 -4.20
CA THR A 52 8.25 -7.88 -4.27
C THR A 52 8.64 -8.40 -2.90
N ASP A 53 8.57 -9.72 -2.74
CA ASP A 53 9.15 -10.42 -1.60
C ASP A 53 10.71 -10.45 -1.67
N PRO A 54 11.41 -11.03 -0.68
CA PRO A 54 12.88 -11.19 -0.70
C PRO A 54 13.43 -12.09 -1.82
N ASN A 55 12.61 -12.91 -2.48
CA ASN A 55 13.00 -13.73 -3.64
C ASN A 55 12.89 -12.95 -4.96
N GLY A 56 12.16 -11.83 -4.96
CA GLY A 56 11.86 -11.02 -6.14
C GLY A 56 10.50 -11.35 -6.77
N GLU A 57 9.69 -12.23 -6.15
CA GLU A 57 8.34 -12.55 -6.61
C GLU A 57 7.37 -11.41 -6.26
N PRO A 58 6.41 -11.06 -7.12
CA PRO A 58 5.45 -10.00 -6.84
C PRO A 58 4.59 -10.25 -5.59
N ILE A 59 4.36 -9.19 -4.82
CA ILE A 59 3.31 -9.16 -3.80
C ILE A 59 1.96 -9.01 -4.52
N HIS A 60 1.04 -9.95 -4.27
CA HIS A 60 -0.34 -9.93 -4.73
C HIS A 60 -1.26 -9.75 -3.52
N ALA A 61 -1.42 -8.48 -3.13
CA ALA A 61 -2.21 -8.04 -2.00
C ALA A 61 -3.10 -6.84 -2.39
N HIS A 62 -3.70 -6.93 -3.59
CA HIS A 62 -4.49 -5.87 -4.19
C HIS A 62 -5.83 -5.66 -3.48
N GLY A 63 -6.35 -4.42 -3.49
CA GLY A 63 -7.66 -4.01 -2.98
C GLY A 63 -7.88 -4.15 -1.47
N GLY A 64 -6.98 -4.85 -0.77
CA GLY A 64 -7.19 -5.35 0.59
C GLY A 64 -6.86 -4.35 1.68
N GLY A 65 -6.20 -4.80 2.74
CA GLY A 65 -5.95 -4.00 3.94
C GLY A 65 -4.86 -4.57 4.84
N VAL A 66 -4.46 -3.78 5.84
CA VAL A 66 -3.35 -4.09 6.74
C VAL A 66 -3.79 -3.99 8.20
N ILE A 67 -3.54 -5.03 8.98
CA ILE A 67 -3.76 -5.09 10.43
C ILE A 67 -2.42 -5.33 11.14
N GLU A 68 -2.20 -4.71 12.30
CA GLU A 68 -1.02 -4.99 13.14
C GLU A 68 -1.37 -6.05 14.19
N VAL A 69 -0.53 -7.08 14.33
CA VAL A 69 -0.65 -8.14 15.34
C VAL A 69 0.74 -8.50 15.85
N ASP A 70 0.95 -8.46 17.17
CA ASP A 70 2.23 -8.79 17.85
C ASP A 70 3.49 -8.11 17.27
N GLY A 71 3.35 -6.86 16.80
CA GLY A 71 4.45 -6.08 16.20
C GLY A 71 4.78 -6.45 14.75
N TYR A 72 3.88 -7.18 14.07
CA TYR A 72 3.93 -7.45 12.64
C TYR A 72 2.69 -6.84 11.95
N TYR A 73 2.90 -6.14 10.85
CA TYR A 73 1.85 -5.73 9.93
C TYR A 73 1.53 -6.89 8.99
N TYR A 74 0.28 -7.36 8.98
CA TYR A 74 -0.22 -8.38 8.07
C TYR A 74 -1.06 -7.72 6.97
N TRP A 75 -0.57 -7.79 5.74
CA TRP A 75 -1.21 -7.22 4.56
C TRP A 75 -1.92 -8.32 3.77
N PHE A 76 -3.25 -8.22 3.75
CA PHE A 76 -4.14 -9.09 2.99
C PHE A 76 -4.49 -8.45 1.66
N GLY A 77 -4.76 -9.27 0.65
CA GLY A 77 -5.41 -8.81 -0.58
C GLY A 77 -5.72 -9.95 -1.55
N GLU A 78 -6.40 -9.60 -2.64
CA GLU A 78 -6.74 -10.55 -3.69
C GLU A 78 -5.52 -10.89 -4.56
N ASN A 79 -5.48 -12.15 -5.00
CA ASN A 79 -4.45 -12.72 -5.86
C ASN A 79 -5.16 -13.57 -6.91
N ARG A 80 -5.07 -13.16 -8.18
CA ARG A 80 -5.83 -13.76 -9.28
C ARG A 80 -5.12 -14.94 -9.93
N ALA A 81 -5.86 -15.72 -10.70
CA ALA A 81 -5.26 -16.63 -11.68
C ALA A 81 -4.76 -15.86 -12.93
N ALA A 82 -4.13 -16.57 -13.87
CA ALA A 82 -3.60 -15.96 -15.10
C ALA A 82 -4.67 -15.52 -16.12
N ASP A 83 -5.95 -15.76 -15.82
CA ASP A 83 -7.14 -15.35 -16.55
C ASP A 83 -8.02 -14.39 -15.73
N ASP A 84 -7.44 -13.71 -14.73
CA ASP A 84 -8.05 -12.81 -13.74
C ASP A 84 -9.15 -13.41 -12.84
N SER A 85 -9.49 -14.70 -13.00
CA SER A 85 -10.41 -15.39 -12.10
C SER A 85 -9.92 -15.40 -10.64
N PHE A 86 -10.85 -15.46 -9.68
CA PHE A 86 -10.48 -15.57 -8.26
C PHE A 86 -9.69 -16.86 -8.01
N ARG A 87 -8.53 -16.70 -7.35
CA ARG A 87 -7.67 -17.82 -7.00
C ARG A 87 -7.44 -17.88 -5.49
N TYR A 88 -6.90 -16.81 -4.91
CA TYR A 88 -6.64 -16.70 -3.47
C TYR A 88 -6.95 -15.30 -2.92
N VAL A 89 -7.24 -15.24 -1.61
CA VAL A 89 -6.79 -14.12 -0.77
C VAL A 89 -5.43 -14.54 -0.22
N SER A 90 -4.42 -13.70 -0.39
CA SER A 90 -3.06 -13.94 0.14
C SER A 90 -2.78 -13.02 1.32
N VAL A 91 -1.92 -13.46 2.24
CA VAL A 91 -1.38 -12.59 3.29
C VAL A 91 0.15 -12.63 3.32
N TYR A 92 0.72 -11.45 3.52
CA TYR A 92 2.13 -11.19 3.69
C TYR A 92 2.32 -10.49 5.03
N ARG A 93 3.48 -10.62 5.69
CA ARG A 93 3.79 -9.85 6.90
C ARG A 93 5.10 -9.06 6.82
N SER A 94 5.18 -7.97 7.55
CA SER A 94 6.38 -7.14 7.68
C SER A 94 6.48 -6.46 9.05
N THR A 95 7.69 -6.17 9.51
CA THR A 95 7.94 -5.31 10.69
C THR A 95 8.21 -3.84 10.32
N ASP A 96 8.48 -3.56 9.04
CA ASP A 96 8.93 -2.25 8.54
C ASP A 96 8.13 -1.71 7.33
N LEU A 97 7.09 -2.45 6.91
CA LEU A 97 6.24 -2.19 5.75
C LEU A 97 6.99 -2.20 4.39
N LYS A 98 8.25 -2.64 4.34
CA LYS A 98 9.05 -2.78 3.11
C LYS A 98 9.39 -4.23 2.81
N HIS A 99 9.91 -4.95 3.79
CA HIS A 99 10.37 -6.33 3.62
C HIS A 99 9.22 -7.26 4.00
N TRP A 100 8.56 -7.80 2.98
CA TRP A 100 7.33 -8.59 3.10
C TRP A 100 7.60 -10.08 2.95
N GLU A 101 7.41 -10.83 4.03
CA GLU A 101 7.43 -12.29 4.03
C GLU A 101 6.06 -12.80 3.57
N PHE A 102 5.99 -13.57 2.47
CA PHE A 102 4.78 -14.32 2.14
C PHE A 102 4.46 -15.33 3.24
N ARG A 103 3.19 -15.42 3.65
CA ARG A 103 2.76 -16.30 4.74
C ARG A 103 1.87 -17.42 4.24
N ASP A 104 0.70 -17.09 3.69
CA ASP A 104 -0.24 -18.10 3.20
C ASP A 104 -1.26 -17.55 2.17
N HIS A 105 -1.94 -18.47 1.48
CA HIS A 105 -3.13 -18.25 0.68
C HIS A 105 -4.39 -18.51 1.52
N VAL A 106 -4.54 -17.73 2.58
CA VAL A 106 -5.51 -17.84 3.69
C VAL A 106 -6.97 -18.11 3.28
N LEU A 107 -7.39 -17.74 2.07
CA LEU A 107 -8.65 -18.17 1.47
C LEU A 107 -8.41 -18.53 0.00
N SER A 108 -9.11 -19.55 -0.52
CA SER A 108 -8.93 -20.04 -1.90
C SER A 108 -10.26 -20.31 -2.59
N ALA A 109 -10.25 -20.40 -3.93
CA ALA A 109 -11.38 -20.90 -4.71
C ALA A 109 -11.85 -22.32 -4.29
N SER A 110 -10.98 -23.09 -3.62
CA SER A 110 -11.28 -24.40 -3.05
C SER A 110 -11.80 -24.39 -1.60
N SER A 111 -11.73 -23.26 -0.88
CA SER A 111 -12.06 -23.19 0.55
C SER A 111 -13.57 -23.34 0.84
N ALA A 112 -14.44 -23.10 -0.15
CA ALA A 112 -15.87 -23.40 -0.06
C ALA A 112 -16.49 -23.62 -1.45
N PRO A 113 -17.58 -24.42 -1.59
CA PRO A 113 -18.20 -24.67 -2.89
C PRO A 113 -18.71 -23.43 -3.65
N GLU A 114 -19.05 -22.35 -2.95
CA GLU A 114 -19.48 -21.10 -3.60
C GLU A 114 -18.33 -20.21 -4.10
N LEU A 115 -17.07 -20.54 -3.74
CA LEU A 115 -15.86 -19.83 -4.14
C LEU A 115 -15.25 -20.38 -5.44
N ALA A 116 -15.62 -21.59 -5.84
CA ALA A 116 -15.13 -22.24 -7.06
C ALA A 116 -15.60 -21.56 -8.36
N SER A 117 -16.60 -20.69 -8.28
CA SER A 117 -17.13 -19.84 -9.36
C SER A 117 -17.53 -18.47 -8.80
N ALA A 118 -16.59 -17.82 -8.12
CA ALA A 118 -16.76 -16.49 -7.53
C ALA A 118 -15.78 -15.48 -8.11
N ASN A 119 -16.13 -14.22 -7.96
CA ASN A 119 -15.19 -13.11 -7.91
C ASN A 119 -15.17 -12.59 -6.46
N ILE A 120 -13.98 -12.35 -5.91
CA ILE A 120 -13.76 -11.94 -4.51
C ILE A 120 -12.85 -10.72 -4.50
N GLU A 121 -13.31 -9.64 -3.88
CA GLU A 121 -12.70 -8.32 -3.99
C GLU A 121 -12.54 -7.64 -2.63
N ARG A 122 -11.49 -6.81 -2.56
CA ARG A 122 -11.17 -5.91 -1.44
C ARG A 122 -11.13 -6.53 -0.02
N PRO A 123 -10.58 -7.74 0.18
CA PRO A 123 -10.65 -8.43 1.46
C PRO A 123 -10.01 -7.63 2.61
N LYS A 124 -10.73 -7.47 3.72
CA LYS A 124 -10.23 -6.84 4.96
C LYS A 124 -10.37 -7.81 6.12
N VAL A 125 -9.52 -7.66 7.14
CA VAL A 125 -9.54 -8.49 8.35
C VAL A 125 -9.65 -7.61 9.60
N LEU A 126 -10.55 -7.99 10.50
CA LEU A 126 -10.64 -7.50 11.88
C LEU A 126 -10.11 -8.56 12.84
N TYR A 127 -9.65 -8.15 14.02
CA TYR A 127 -9.52 -9.02 15.18
C TYR A 127 -10.64 -8.72 16.17
N ASN A 128 -11.29 -9.75 16.72
CA ASN A 128 -12.33 -9.61 17.73
C ASN A 128 -11.81 -10.09 19.10
N GLU A 129 -11.66 -9.16 20.05
CA GLU A 129 -11.12 -9.50 21.38
C GLU A 129 -12.02 -10.43 22.21
N SER A 130 -13.34 -10.42 21.96
CA SER A 130 -14.31 -11.19 22.74
C SER A 130 -14.35 -12.68 22.36
N THR A 131 -14.10 -12.98 21.08
CA THR A 131 -14.03 -14.35 20.55
C THR A 131 -12.60 -14.86 20.42
N GLY A 132 -11.61 -13.96 20.32
CA GLY A 132 -10.23 -14.28 20.02
C GLY A 132 -9.98 -14.63 18.55
N GLN A 133 -10.93 -14.34 17.65
CA GLN A 133 -10.87 -14.72 16.24
C GLN A 133 -10.57 -13.55 15.31
N PHE A 134 -9.91 -13.87 14.19
CA PHE A 134 -9.75 -12.97 13.05
C PHE A 134 -10.92 -13.17 12.09
N VAL A 135 -11.59 -12.07 11.74
CA VAL A 135 -12.81 -12.08 10.93
C VAL A 135 -12.55 -11.32 9.64
N MET A 136 -12.54 -12.05 8.52
CA MET A 136 -12.39 -11.50 7.18
C MET A 136 -13.75 -11.12 6.59
N TRP A 137 -13.85 -9.90 6.07
CA TRP A 137 -14.98 -9.44 5.27
C TRP A 137 -14.51 -9.14 3.84
N VAL A 138 -15.28 -9.60 2.86
CA VAL A 138 -14.98 -9.46 1.43
C VAL A 138 -16.22 -9.06 0.63
N HIS A 139 -16.03 -8.41 -0.52
CA HIS A 139 -17.09 -8.29 -1.54
C HIS A 139 -17.05 -9.56 -2.40
N LYS A 140 -18.23 -10.13 -2.68
CA LYS A 140 -18.39 -11.38 -3.40
C LYS A 140 -19.44 -11.27 -4.51
N GLU A 141 -19.02 -11.66 -5.72
CA GLU A 141 -19.88 -11.82 -6.90
C GLU A 141 -19.78 -13.25 -7.46
N ASN A 142 -20.45 -13.51 -8.57
CA ASN A 142 -20.25 -14.73 -9.37
C ASN A 142 -19.14 -14.52 -10.42
N ASP A 143 -18.92 -15.51 -11.28
CA ASP A 143 -17.91 -15.52 -12.35
C ASP A 143 -18.39 -14.93 -13.69
N GLN A 144 -19.60 -14.37 -13.75
CA GLN A 144 -20.28 -13.90 -14.97
C GLN A 144 -20.66 -12.42 -14.91
N ASP A 145 -21.14 -11.92 -13.76
CA ASP A 145 -21.56 -10.53 -13.57
C ASP A 145 -21.50 -10.04 -12.10
N TYR A 146 -21.75 -8.74 -11.92
CA TYR A 146 -21.83 -8.05 -10.62
C TYR A 146 -23.28 -7.90 -10.11
N SER A 147 -24.13 -8.89 -10.37
CA SER A 147 -25.56 -8.87 -9.96
C SER A 147 -25.80 -9.32 -8.51
N GLN A 148 -24.88 -10.08 -7.91
CA GLN A 148 -25.09 -10.60 -6.55
C GLN A 148 -24.94 -9.48 -5.52
N ALA A 149 -23.91 -8.64 -5.67
CA ALA A 149 -23.56 -7.53 -4.77
C ALA A 149 -23.66 -7.94 -3.30
N ARG A 150 -22.83 -8.93 -2.91
CA ARG A 150 -22.83 -9.51 -1.57
C ARG A 150 -21.61 -9.10 -0.76
N ALA A 151 -21.82 -8.93 0.53
CA ALA A 151 -20.76 -9.09 1.52
C ALA A 151 -20.61 -10.60 1.82
N ALA A 152 -19.42 -11.03 2.21
CA ALA A 152 -19.18 -12.40 2.66
C ALA A 152 -18.12 -12.46 3.75
N VAL A 153 -18.19 -13.52 4.56
CA VAL A 153 -17.45 -13.64 5.82
C VAL A 153 -16.69 -14.96 5.89
N ALA A 154 -15.46 -14.92 6.42
CA ALA A 154 -14.68 -16.07 6.82
C ALA A 154 -13.93 -15.77 8.13
N VAL A 155 -13.62 -16.80 8.93
CA VAL A 155 -12.95 -16.63 10.25
C VAL A 155 -11.75 -17.55 10.42
N SER A 156 -10.75 -17.13 11.19
CA SER A 156 -9.63 -17.96 11.61
C SER A 156 -9.23 -17.68 13.06
N ASP A 157 -8.64 -18.67 13.73
CA ASP A 157 -8.10 -18.53 15.08
C ASP A 157 -6.69 -17.88 15.08
N THR A 158 -6.12 -17.63 13.89
CA THR A 158 -4.79 -17.03 13.68
C THR A 158 -4.82 -16.10 12.48
N VAL A 159 -4.12 -14.95 12.56
CA VAL A 159 -4.11 -13.93 11.51
C VAL A 159 -3.70 -14.48 10.14
N ASP A 160 -2.71 -15.38 10.08
CA ASP A 160 -2.10 -15.89 8.86
C ASP A 160 -2.22 -17.42 8.67
N GLY A 161 -3.33 -18.01 9.13
CA GLY A 161 -3.71 -19.41 8.85
C GLY A 161 -4.94 -19.53 7.94
N ASP A 162 -5.44 -20.75 7.72
CA ASP A 162 -6.67 -21.02 6.95
C ASP A 162 -7.89 -20.26 7.51
N TYR A 163 -8.65 -19.57 6.65
CA TYR A 163 -9.93 -18.94 7.02
C TYR A 163 -11.11 -19.83 6.63
N SER A 164 -11.88 -20.25 7.64
CA SER A 164 -13.11 -21.02 7.50
C SER A 164 -14.25 -20.12 7.01
N TRP A 165 -14.73 -20.36 5.79
CA TRP A 165 -15.82 -19.64 5.15
C TRP A 165 -17.16 -19.80 5.90
N GLN A 166 -17.84 -18.69 6.20
CA GLN A 166 -19.13 -18.67 6.90
C GLN A 166 -20.32 -18.47 5.93
N GLY A 167 -20.11 -17.78 4.80
CA GLY A 167 -21.13 -17.59 3.75
C GLY A 167 -21.14 -16.19 3.14
N SER A 168 -21.93 -16.01 2.07
CA SER A 168 -22.20 -14.71 1.44
C SER A 168 -23.66 -14.30 1.49
N PHE A 169 -23.92 -13.01 1.72
CA PHE A 169 -25.28 -12.44 1.83
C PHE A 169 -25.35 -10.97 1.42
N ARG A 170 -26.57 -10.46 1.26
CA ARG A 170 -26.86 -9.03 1.05
C ARG A 170 -27.17 -8.36 2.41
N PRO A 171 -26.35 -7.43 2.92
CA PRO A 171 -26.54 -6.80 4.23
C PRO A 171 -27.94 -6.20 4.42
N LEU A 172 -28.76 -6.80 5.30
CA LEU A 172 -30.17 -6.44 5.51
C LEU A 172 -31.01 -6.41 4.19
N GLY A 173 -30.62 -7.20 3.19
CA GLY A 173 -31.21 -7.22 1.84
C GLY A 173 -30.63 -6.21 0.86
N ASN A 174 -29.82 -5.26 1.32
CA ASN A 174 -29.16 -4.26 0.49
C ASN A 174 -27.99 -4.85 -0.30
N MET A 175 -27.61 -4.15 -1.37
CA MET A 175 -26.38 -4.42 -2.10
C MET A 175 -25.15 -4.08 -1.26
N SER A 176 -24.09 -4.84 -1.46
CA SER A 176 -22.73 -4.57 -1.00
C SER A 176 -21.77 -4.89 -2.13
N ARG A 177 -21.23 -3.85 -2.78
CA ARG A 177 -20.05 -3.97 -3.63
C ARG A 177 -18.81 -3.54 -2.83
N ASP A 178 -18.00 -2.65 -3.37
CA ASP A 178 -16.84 -2.01 -2.73
C ASP A 178 -16.99 -1.85 -1.21
N ILE A 179 -16.16 -2.59 -0.47
CA ILE A 179 -16.30 -2.84 0.97
C ILE A 179 -15.06 -2.42 1.76
N THR A 180 -15.28 -2.03 3.01
CA THR A 180 -14.25 -1.90 4.03
C THR A 180 -14.82 -2.18 5.43
N VAL A 181 -13.95 -2.25 6.43
CA VAL A 181 -14.30 -2.51 7.84
C VAL A 181 -13.59 -1.55 8.77
N PHE A 182 -14.09 -1.42 9.98
CA PHE A 182 -13.54 -0.57 11.04
C PHE A 182 -13.88 -1.20 12.40
N VAL A 183 -13.01 -1.04 13.40
CA VAL A 183 -13.31 -1.31 14.81
C VAL A 183 -13.07 -0.02 15.57
N ASP A 184 -14.05 0.34 16.38
CA ASP A 184 -14.13 1.59 17.11
C ASP A 184 -13.49 1.46 18.50
N ASP A 185 -13.19 2.59 19.16
CA ASP A 185 -12.51 2.62 20.47
C ASP A 185 -13.31 1.91 21.58
N ASP A 186 -14.62 1.69 21.39
CA ASP A 186 -15.50 0.95 22.31
C ASP A 186 -15.58 -0.56 22.03
N GLY A 187 -14.87 -1.05 21.02
CA GLY A 187 -14.90 -2.45 20.56
C GLY A 187 -16.06 -2.79 19.62
N THR A 188 -16.88 -1.82 19.21
CA THR A 188 -17.90 -2.05 18.16
C THR A 188 -17.23 -2.26 16.80
N GLY A 189 -17.53 -3.40 16.16
CA GLY A 189 -17.18 -3.65 14.77
C GLY A 189 -18.17 -3.00 13.80
N TYR A 190 -17.65 -2.43 12.71
CA TYR A 190 -18.42 -1.83 11.63
C TYR A 190 -17.95 -2.32 10.26
N MET A 191 -18.88 -2.37 9.31
CA MET A 191 -18.63 -2.63 7.89
C MET A 191 -19.26 -1.52 7.07
N VAL A 192 -18.56 -1.05 6.04
CA VAL A 192 -19.02 0.01 5.13
C VAL A 192 -18.98 -0.51 3.71
N SER A 193 -20.07 -0.39 2.96
CA SER A 193 -20.15 -0.91 1.59
C SER A 193 -20.94 -0.02 0.63
N ALA A 194 -20.49 0.05 -0.62
CA ALA A 194 -21.26 0.64 -1.71
C ALA A 194 -22.56 -0.15 -1.96
N ALA A 195 -23.68 0.55 -2.03
CA ALA A 195 -25.03 0.01 -2.09
C ALA A 195 -25.87 0.72 -3.15
N ASN A 196 -27.11 0.24 -3.39
CA ASN A 196 -28.09 0.88 -4.29
C ASN A 196 -27.52 1.21 -5.69
N GLU A 197 -27.04 0.18 -6.41
CA GLU A 197 -26.27 0.33 -7.66
C GLU A 197 -25.08 1.32 -7.57
N ASN A 198 -24.31 1.21 -6.49
CA ASN A 198 -23.18 2.07 -6.10
C ASN A 198 -23.54 3.55 -5.83
N LEU A 199 -24.81 3.94 -5.91
CA LEU A 199 -25.24 5.33 -5.65
C LEU A 199 -25.06 5.75 -4.19
N ASP A 200 -25.19 4.80 -3.26
CA ASP A 200 -25.24 5.04 -1.82
C ASP A 200 -24.06 4.37 -1.12
N LEU A 201 -23.59 4.94 -0.01
CA LEU A 201 -22.54 4.36 0.82
C LEU A 201 -23.09 4.09 2.23
N HIS A 202 -23.30 2.82 2.55
CA HIS A 202 -23.94 2.39 3.79
C HIS A 202 -22.90 2.04 4.86
N ILE A 203 -23.06 2.58 6.07
CA ILE A 203 -22.33 2.20 7.29
C ILE A 203 -23.21 1.25 8.09
N TYR A 204 -22.71 0.05 8.40
CA TYR A 204 -23.41 -0.98 9.18
C TYR A 204 -22.66 -1.29 10.47
N ARG A 205 -23.40 -1.53 11.55
CA ARG A 205 -22.89 -2.11 12.80
C ARG A 205 -22.90 -3.64 12.68
N LEU A 206 -21.81 -4.26 13.09
CA LEU A 206 -21.67 -5.72 13.12
C LEU A 206 -22.21 -6.30 14.44
N THR A 207 -22.48 -7.60 14.45
CA THR A 207 -22.76 -8.38 15.67
C THR A 207 -21.54 -8.43 16.60
N GLU A 208 -21.74 -8.81 17.87
CA GLU A 208 -20.69 -8.86 18.90
C GLU A 208 -19.48 -9.75 18.53
N ASP A 209 -19.70 -10.79 17.73
CA ASP A 209 -18.68 -11.70 17.16
C ASP A 209 -18.08 -11.24 15.81
N TYR A 210 -18.53 -10.08 15.31
CA TYR A 210 -18.26 -9.50 13.99
C TYR A 210 -18.66 -10.37 12.77
N THR A 211 -19.38 -11.48 12.92
CA THR A 211 -19.64 -12.42 11.79
C THR A 211 -20.88 -12.07 10.96
N ALA A 212 -21.73 -11.15 11.42
CA ALA A 212 -22.92 -10.69 10.72
C ALA A 212 -23.16 -9.18 10.90
N VAL A 213 -24.08 -8.63 10.11
CA VAL A 213 -24.57 -7.24 10.28
C VAL A 213 -25.76 -7.24 11.24
N GLU A 214 -25.68 -6.43 12.29
CA GLU A 214 -26.78 -6.19 13.23
C GLU A 214 -27.75 -5.13 12.68
N SER A 215 -27.23 -3.97 12.25
CA SER A 215 -28.05 -2.81 11.88
C SER A 215 -27.39 -1.88 10.87
N LEU A 216 -28.20 -1.13 10.12
CA LEU A 216 -27.75 -0.01 9.30
C LEU A 216 -27.64 1.23 10.21
N VAL A 217 -26.45 1.81 10.30
CA VAL A 217 -26.11 2.96 11.15
C VAL A 217 -26.34 4.26 10.41
N ALA A 218 -25.85 4.37 9.16
CA ALA A 218 -26.03 5.56 8.34
C ALA A 218 -25.95 5.26 6.83
N ASN A 219 -26.52 6.17 6.05
CA ASN A 219 -26.23 6.37 4.63
C ASN A 219 -25.96 7.88 4.47
N PRO A 220 -24.70 8.34 4.65
CA PRO A 220 -24.44 9.78 4.81
C PRO A 220 -24.51 10.59 3.52
N TRP A 221 -24.28 9.95 2.35
CA TRP A 221 -24.25 10.61 1.04
C TRP A 221 -25.10 9.84 0.01
N PRO A 222 -26.44 9.80 0.19
CA PRO A 222 -27.33 9.08 -0.73
C PRO A 222 -27.30 9.72 -2.12
N GLY A 223 -27.12 8.91 -3.16
CA GLY A 223 -26.88 9.38 -4.53
C GLY A 223 -25.48 9.97 -4.77
N GLY A 224 -24.56 9.90 -3.80
CA GLY A 224 -23.21 10.43 -3.89
C GLY A 224 -22.27 9.67 -4.84
N HIS A 225 -22.65 8.44 -5.25
CA HIS A 225 -21.93 7.59 -6.20
C HIS A 225 -20.44 7.43 -5.84
N ARG A 226 -20.19 7.10 -4.56
CA ARG A 226 -18.88 6.93 -3.95
C ARG A 226 -18.58 5.45 -3.73
N GLU A 227 -17.35 5.06 -4.02
CA GLU A 227 -16.86 3.69 -3.87
C GLU A 227 -15.46 3.70 -3.20
N ALA A 228 -14.80 2.55 -3.13
CA ALA A 228 -13.49 2.36 -2.53
C ALA A 228 -13.34 2.97 -1.11
N PRO A 229 -14.24 2.63 -0.16
CA PRO A 229 -14.23 3.26 1.16
C PRO A 229 -13.00 2.88 1.99
N ALA A 230 -12.48 3.85 2.73
CA ALA A 230 -11.59 3.63 3.88
C ALA A 230 -12.06 4.52 5.04
N LEU A 231 -12.56 3.88 6.10
CA LEU A 231 -13.00 4.52 7.34
C LEU A 231 -11.87 4.40 8.37
N PHE A 232 -11.49 5.51 8.99
CA PHE A 232 -10.52 5.54 10.08
C PHE A 232 -10.86 6.62 11.13
N GLU A 233 -10.26 6.52 12.30
CA GLU A 233 -10.40 7.45 13.43
C GLU A 233 -9.11 8.26 13.60
N ARG A 234 -9.22 9.55 13.98
CA ARG A 234 -8.11 10.34 14.50
C ARG A 234 -8.57 11.46 15.46
N ASP A 235 -8.18 11.38 16.73
CA ASP A 235 -8.37 12.40 17.80
C ASP A 235 -9.86 12.68 18.17
N GLY A 236 -10.75 11.69 18.07
CA GLY A 236 -12.20 11.84 18.27
C GLY A 236 -12.94 12.30 17.01
N VAL A 237 -12.39 12.03 15.82
CA VAL A 237 -12.92 12.40 14.51
C VAL A 237 -12.80 11.20 13.56
N TYR A 238 -13.95 10.72 13.08
CA TYR A 238 -14.03 9.73 12.01
C TYR A 238 -13.80 10.41 10.66
N PHE A 239 -12.97 9.79 9.83
CA PHE A 239 -12.68 10.18 8.45
C PHE A 239 -13.13 9.06 7.51
N MET A 240 -13.92 9.42 6.50
CA MET A 240 -14.31 8.53 5.41
C MET A 240 -13.62 8.99 4.13
N LEU A 241 -12.66 8.22 3.61
CA LEU A 241 -12.02 8.43 2.31
C LEU A 241 -12.66 7.53 1.25
N THR A 242 -12.90 8.05 0.04
CA THR A 242 -13.59 7.34 -1.06
C THR A 242 -13.10 7.77 -2.44
N SER A 243 -13.23 6.92 -3.46
CA SER A 243 -13.21 7.33 -4.87
C SER A 243 -14.62 7.61 -5.40
N GLY A 244 -14.73 8.26 -6.54
CA GLY A 244 -15.95 8.21 -7.35
C GLY A 244 -16.01 6.90 -8.14
N ALA A 245 -17.19 6.53 -8.62
CA ALA A 245 -17.39 5.32 -9.42
C ALA A 245 -17.12 5.54 -10.92
N THR A 246 -15.94 5.11 -11.38
CA THR A 246 -15.51 5.16 -12.80
C THR A 246 -14.87 3.85 -13.28
N GLY A 247 -15.01 2.75 -12.54
CA GLY A 247 -14.39 1.47 -12.87
C GLY A 247 -12.87 1.56 -12.77
N TRP A 248 -12.15 1.12 -13.82
CA TRP A 248 -10.69 1.15 -13.80
C TRP A 248 -10.06 2.55 -13.93
N ASP A 249 -10.78 3.53 -14.49
CA ASP A 249 -10.21 4.87 -14.70
C ASP A 249 -9.99 5.59 -13.35
N PRO A 250 -8.75 5.97 -12.99
CA PRO A 250 -8.47 6.56 -11.69
C PRO A 250 -8.95 8.01 -11.60
N ASN A 251 -9.57 8.38 -10.48
CA ASN A 251 -10.34 9.61 -10.33
C ASN A 251 -10.03 10.39 -9.03
N GLN A 252 -10.72 11.52 -8.84
CA GLN A 252 -10.59 12.39 -7.68
C GLN A 252 -11.08 11.70 -6.40
N GLN A 253 -10.15 11.33 -5.52
CA GLN A 253 -10.49 10.90 -4.17
C GLN A 253 -11.12 12.07 -3.41
N GLN A 254 -12.09 11.76 -2.57
CA GLN A 254 -12.73 12.71 -1.68
C GLN A 254 -12.88 12.12 -0.28
N TYR A 255 -12.78 12.97 0.72
CA TYR A 255 -13.00 12.61 2.10
C TYR A 255 -14.06 13.49 2.78
N ALA A 256 -14.68 12.94 3.82
CA ALA A 256 -15.57 13.66 4.72
C ALA A 256 -15.26 13.29 6.18
N THR A 257 -15.68 14.14 7.12
CA THR A 257 -15.39 13.98 8.55
C THR A 257 -16.64 14.03 9.40
N SER A 258 -16.67 13.28 10.52
CA SER A 258 -17.70 13.39 11.56
C SER A 258 -17.11 13.16 12.96
N THR A 259 -17.85 13.51 14.00
CA THR A 259 -17.59 13.09 15.40
C THR A 259 -18.60 12.03 15.86
N SER A 260 -19.35 11.43 14.93
CA SER A 260 -20.22 10.26 15.15
C SER A 260 -20.42 9.51 13.83
N LEU A 261 -20.53 8.19 13.87
CA LEU A 261 -20.76 7.36 12.68
C LEU A 261 -22.22 7.46 12.17
N ASP A 262 -23.19 7.71 13.06
CA ASP A 262 -24.64 7.76 12.77
C ASP A 262 -25.10 9.04 12.06
N GLY A 263 -24.32 10.12 12.11
CA GLY A 263 -24.69 11.41 11.55
C GLY A 263 -23.66 12.50 11.84
N GLY A 264 -23.93 13.72 11.37
CA GLY A 264 -23.01 14.87 11.53
C GLY A 264 -21.85 14.92 10.52
N TRP A 265 -21.79 13.97 9.59
CA TRP A 265 -20.86 13.93 8.47
C TRP A 265 -20.85 15.22 7.65
N SER A 266 -19.66 15.65 7.25
CA SER A 266 -19.49 16.79 6.34
C SER A 266 -19.84 16.43 4.89
N GLU A 267 -20.00 17.48 4.08
CA GLU A 267 -19.82 17.38 2.63
C GLU A 267 -18.46 16.74 2.29
N MET A 268 -18.41 16.03 1.16
CA MET A 268 -17.18 15.47 0.60
C MET A 268 -16.24 16.58 0.10
N ARG A 269 -14.92 16.38 0.27
CA ARG A 269 -13.85 17.32 -0.06
C ARG A 269 -12.73 16.63 -0.84
N ASP A 270 -12.22 17.27 -1.88
CA ASP A 270 -11.14 16.73 -2.71
C ASP A 270 -9.82 16.55 -1.94
N VAL A 271 -9.09 15.47 -2.25
CA VAL A 271 -7.76 15.15 -1.70
C VAL A 271 -6.89 14.43 -2.74
N GLY A 272 -5.60 14.78 -2.80
CA GLY A 272 -4.69 14.36 -3.89
C GLY A 272 -4.87 15.19 -5.17
N ASP A 273 -4.38 14.67 -6.31
CA ASP A 273 -4.74 15.18 -7.64
C ASP A 273 -5.99 14.48 -8.21
N SER A 274 -6.49 14.97 -9.35
CA SER A 274 -7.75 14.52 -9.98
C SER A 274 -7.78 13.06 -10.45
N THR A 275 -6.70 12.31 -10.20
CA THR A 275 -6.56 10.88 -10.50
C THR A 275 -6.02 10.08 -9.31
N ALA A 276 -5.95 10.68 -8.11
CA ALA A 276 -5.23 10.11 -6.96
C ALA A 276 -3.76 9.78 -7.26
N TYR A 277 -3.11 10.50 -8.18
CA TYR A 277 -1.79 10.14 -8.73
C TYR A 277 -1.78 8.83 -9.54
N GLY A 278 -2.92 8.50 -10.15
CA GLY A 278 -3.13 7.26 -10.88
C GLY A 278 -3.32 6.06 -9.95
N SER A 279 -4.26 6.13 -9.02
CA SER A 279 -4.67 5.01 -8.15
C SER A 279 -6.11 5.15 -7.64
N GLN A 280 -6.55 4.16 -6.87
CA GLN A 280 -7.82 4.14 -6.15
C GLN A 280 -7.57 3.70 -4.70
N THR A 281 -8.33 4.22 -3.75
CA THR A 281 -8.21 3.84 -2.32
C THR A 281 -8.44 2.33 -2.11
N ALA A 282 -7.69 1.73 -1.19
CA ALA A 282 -7.91 0.37 -0.70
C ALA A 282 -8.03 0.32 0.84
N TRP A 283 -7.12 1.02 1.54
CA TRP A 283 -7.07 1.10 3.00
C TRP A 283 -6.42 2.41 3.46
N VAL A 284 -6.62 2.77 4.72
CA VAL A 284 -5.79 3.75 5.42
C VAL A 284 -5.22 3.06 6.65
N LEU A 285 -3.90 2.96 6.73
CA LEU A 285 -3.19 2.30 7.82
C LEU A 285 -2.70 3.35 8.84
N PRO A 286 -3.19 3.32 10.10
CA PRO A 286 -2.51 3.93 11.21
C PRO A 286 -1.20 3.17 11.48
N ILE A 287 -0.09 3.89 11.53
CA ILE A 287 1.25 3.39 11.89
C ILE A 287 1.58 4.05 13.21
N GLN A 288 1.17 3.40 14.31
CA GLN A 288 1.40 3.85 15.66
C GLN A 288 2.77 3.38 16.13
N GLY A 289 3.54 4.26 16.76
CA GLY A 289 4.82 3.90 17.36
C GLY A 289 5.14 4.75 18.58
N THR A 290 6.38 4.65 19.04
CA THR A 290 6.81 5.23 20.32
C THR A 290 6.89 6.77 20.34
N GLY A 291 6.86 7.42 19.18
CA GLY A 291 6.91 8.89 19.06
C GLY A 291 5.62 9.53 18.55
N SER A 292 4.90 8.89 17.62
CA SER A 292 3.66 9.40 17.02
C SER A 292 2.80 8.31 16.40
N THR A 293 1.61 8.67 15.92
CA THR A 293 0.86 7.89 14.93
C THR A 293 0.89 8.62 13.59
N SER A 294 1.36 7.96 12.54
CA SER A 294 1.20 8.40 11.15
C SER A 294 0.02 7.70 10.49
N TYR A 295 -0.60 8.30 9.48
CA TYR A 295 -1.65 7.64 8.69
C TYR A 295 -1.17 7.52 7.25
N LEU A 296 -1.20 6.30 6.71
CA LEU A 296 -0.71 5.97 5.38
C LEU A 296 -1.91 5.62 4.47
N TYR A 297 -2.11 6.41 3.42
CA TYR A 297 -2.94 6.02 2.28
C TYR A 297 -2.33 4.80 1.62
N LEU A 298 -3.14 3.78 1.39
CA LEU A 298 -2.81 2.59 0.63
C LEU A 298 -3.81 2.49 -0.53
N GLY A 299 -3.32 2.58 -1.76
CA GLY A 299 -4.15 2.51 -2.96
C GLY A 299 -3.54 1.70 -4.09
N ASP A 300 -4.39 1.16 -4.93
CA ASP A 300 -4.04 0.35 -6.09
C ASP A 300 -4.04 1.20 -7.37
N ARG A 301 -2.94 1.13 -8.12
CA ARG A 301 -2.82 1.57 -9.51
C ARG A 301 -3.21 0.38 -10.38
N TRP A 302 -4.51 0.22 -10.59
CA TRP A 302 -5.12 -0.91 -11.29
C TRP A 302 -4.67 -1.05 -12.74
N ALA A 303 -4.23 -2.26 -13.11
CA ALA A 303 -3.76 -2.54 -14.46
C ALA A 303 -4.88 -2.57 -15.53
N GLY A 304 -6.13 -2.77 -15.12
CA GLY A 304 -7.29 -2.65 -16.00
C GLY A 304 -7.40 -1.27 -16.68
N ALA A 305 -6.84 -0.22 -16.07
CA ALA A 305 -6.77 1.14 -16.63
C ALA A 305 -5.89 1.25 -17.88
N TRP A 306 -5.06 0.23 -18.16
CA TRP A 306 -4.30 0.08 -19.40
C TRP A 306 -4.52 -1.29 -20.07
N GLY A 307 -5.60 -1.99 -19.72
CA GLY A 307 -5.95 -3.31 -20.27
C GLY A 307 -5.01 -4.45 -19.86
N GLY A 308 -4.24 -4.29 -18.77
CA GLY A 308 -3.45 -5.37 -18.17
C GLY A 308 -4.24 -6.16 -17.12
N PRO A 309 -3.82 -7.40 -16.80
CA PRO A 309 -4.47 -8.23 -15.80
C PRO A 309 -4.30 -7.68 -14.38
N VAL A 310 -5.22 -8.00 -13.46
CA VAL A 310 -5.26 -7.44 -12.10
C VAL A 310 -3.92 -7.64 -11.37
N ASN A 311 -3.28 -8.80 -11.55
CA ASN A 311 -1.99 -9.13 -10.95
C ASN A 311 -0.80 -8.28 -11.46
N ASP A 312 -0.96 -7.45 -12.49
CA ASP A 312 0.04 -6.49 -12.99
C ASP A 312 -0.10 -5.09 -12.35
N SER A 313 -1.06 -4.92 -11.44
CA SER A 313 -1.32 -3.67 -10.72
C SER A 313 -0.17 -3.31 -9.77
N ARG A 314 -0.08 -2.01 -9.44
CA ARG A 314 1.01 -1.43 -8.65
C ARG A 314 0.47 -0.70 -7.43
N TYR A 315 1.30 -0.46 -6.42
CA TYR A 315 0.87 0.14 -5.18
C TYR A 315 1.27 1.62 -5.10
N VAL A 316 0.31 2.50 -4.80
CA VAL A 316 0.52 3.92 -4.51
C VAL A 316 0.28 4.15 -3.02
N TRP A 317 1.35 4.45 -2.30
CA TRP A 317 1.33 4.67 -0.85
C TRP A 317 1.73 6.11 -0.56
N LEU A 318 0.96 6.82 0.27
CA LEU A 318 1.19 8.27 0.52
C LEU A 318 0.84 8.66 1.97
N PRO A 319 1.65 9.48 2.66
CA PRO A 319 1.31 9.90 4.01
C PRO A 319 0.16 10.91 3.97
N LEU A 320 -0.89 10.62 4.72
CA LEU A 320 -1.94 11.59 5.01
C LEU A 320 -1.41 12.59 6.04
N ARG A 321 -1.47 13.88 5.71
CA ARG A 321 -1.09 14.99 6.59
C ARG A 321 -2.33 15.73 7.04
N PHE A 322 -2.33 16.17 8.30
CA PHE A 322 -3.46 16.84 8.94
C PHE A 322 -3.01 18.23 9.39
N PRO A 323 -3.29 19.31 8.61
CA PRO A 323 -2.95 20.68 9.00
C PRO A 323 -3.81 21.23 10.14
N ASP A 324 -4.97 20.61 10.39
CA ASP A 324 -5.94 20.88 11.44
C ASP A 324 -6.70 19.58 11.79
N ASP A 325 -7.74 19.65 12.63
CA ASP A 325 -8.49 18.49 13.13
C ASP A 325 -9.32 17.75 12.07
N ARG A 326 -9.58 18.36 10.90
CA ARG A 326 -10.57 17.88 9.91
C ARG A 326 -10.14 18.00 8.44
N THR A 327 -8.92 18.48 8.17
CA THR A 327 -8.40 18.64 6.80
C THR A 327 -7.36 17.58 6.50
N ILE A 328 -7.59 16.77 5.46
CA ILE A 328 -6.55 15.89 4.91
C ILE A 328 -5.78 16.63 3.80
N ARG A 329 -4.46 16.47 3.79
CA ARG A 329 -3.57 16.67 2.63
C ARG A 329 -2.92 15.33 2.29
N MET A 330 -2.79 15.06 0.99
CA MET A 330 -2.12 13.90 0.42
C MET A 330 -1.37 14.42 -0.79
N ASP A 331 -0.05 14.38 -0.75
CA ASP A 331 0.84 14.98 -1.76
C ASP A 331 1.79 13.91 -2.30
N TRP A 332 1.97 13.85 -3.62
CA TRP A 332 2.82 12.82 -4.26
C TRP A 332 4.30 12.96 -3.88
N ALA A 333 4.88 11.83 -3.45
CA ALA A 333 6.33 11.65 -3.34
C ALA A 333 6.75 10.39 -4.13
N PRO A 334 7.93 10.39 -4.79
CA PRO A 334 8.44 9.20 -5.47
C PRO A 334 8.86 8.11 -4.49
N GLU A 335 9.25 8.49 -3.26
CA GLU A 335 9.67 7.57 -2.19
C GLU A 335 9.11 8.02 -0.84
N LEU A 336 8.85 7.04 0.01
CA LEU A 336 8.52 7.21 1.42
C LEU A 336 9.71 6.78 2.27
N THR A 337 9.86 7.38 3.44
CA THR A 337 10.74 6.88 4.51
C THR A 337 9.86 6.49 5.68
N VAL A 338 9.85 5.22 6.05
CA VAL A 338 8.98 4.64 7.07
C VAL A 338 9.81 4.20 8.26
N ASP A 339 9.41 4.63 9.46
CA ASP A 339 9.91 4.14 10.74
C ASP A 339 8.70 3.71 11.57
N THR A 340 8.46 2.40 11.61
CA THR A 340 7.35 1.78 12.36
C THR A 340 7.56 1.89 13.86
N ALA A 341 8.80 1.77 14.34
CA ALA A 341 9.13 1.85 15.77
C ALA A 341 8.90 3.25 16.37
N ALA A 342 9.13 4.31 15.59
CA ALA A 342 8.78 5.69 15.95
C ALA A 342 7.32 6.05 15.62
N GLY A 343 6.71 5.36 14.63
CA GLY A 343 5.38 5.67 14.10
C GLY A 343 5.40 6.88 13.16
N THR A 344 6.45 7.01 12.35
CA THR A 344 6.67 8.14 11.44
C THR A 344 6.73 7.71 9.98
N VAL A 345 6.01 8.43 9.11
CA VAL A 345 6.18 8.36 7.66
C VAL A 345 6.65 9.71 7.13
N GLY A 346 7.88 9.76 6.64
CA GLY A 346 8.46 10.84 5.84
C GLY A 346 8.29 10.62 4.34
N THR A 347 8.65 11.63 3.57
CA THR A 347 8.72 11.60 2.10
C THR A 347 10.14 11.91 1.66
N SER A 348 10.64 11.23 0.64
CA SER A 348 12.00 11.36 0.12
C SER A 348 12.04 11.35 -1.42
N GLY A 349 13.23 11.57 -1.97
CA GLY A 349 13.45 11.86 -3.39
C GLY A 349 13.64 13.36 -3.67
N GLY A 350 13.92 13.68 -4.93
CA GLY A 350 14.12 15.05 -5.42
C GLY A 350 12.88 15.64 -6.09
N PRO A 351 12.94 16.91 -6.54
CA PRO A 351 11.90 17.48 -7.39
C PRO A 351 11.77 16.70 -8.70
N TYR A 352 10.60 16.81 -9.32
CA TYR A 352 10.41 16.38 -10.70
C TYR A 352 10.84 17.49 -11.66
N GLU A 353 11.45 17.10 -12.78
CA GLU A 353 11.95 18.02 -13.79
C GLU A 353 11.31 17.78 -15.16
N THR A 354 11.16 18.84 -15.93
CA THR A 354 10.95 18.77 -17.38
C THR A 354 12.29 18.80 -18.11
N LEU A 355 12.39 18.06 -19.22
CA LEU A 355 13.59 17.97 -20.06
C LEU A 355 13.28 18.55 -21.45
N THR A 356 13.64 19.82 -21.68
CA THR A 356 13.37 20.51 -22.95
C THR A 356 14.53 20.37 -23.94
N ALA A 357 14.34 19.75 -25.10
CA ALA A 357 15.37 19.63 -26.15
C ALA A 357 15.73 21.00 -26.76
N ARG A 358 17.03 21.27 -26.97
CA ARG A 358 17.57 22.60 -27.33
C ARG A 358 17.17 23.06 -28.73
N HIS A 359 17.02 22.14 -29.69
CA HIS A 359 16.71 22.46 -31.09
C HIS A 359 15.22 22.70 -31.33
N SER A 360 14.35 21.92 -30.68
CA SER A 360 12.90 21.92 -30.93
C SER A 360 12.07 22.70 -29.90
N GLY A 361 12.61 22.93 -28.70
CA GLY A 361 11.86 23.50 -27.58
C GLY A 361 10.78 22.59 -27.01
N LYS A 362 10.76 21.30 -27.38
CA LYS A 362 9.79 20.30 -26.91
C LYS A 362 10.30 19.54 -25.69
N CYS A 363 9.40 19.01 -24.89
CA CYS A 363 9.71 18.19 -23.74
C CYS A 363 9.86 16.72 -24.15
N VAL A 364 10.75 15.97 -23.47
CA VAL A 364 10.73 14.50 -23.47
C VAL A 364 9.39 14.05 -22.86
N ASP A 365 8.73 13.07 -23.50
CA ASP A 365 7.35 12.65 -23.23
C ASP A 365 7.24 11.12 -23.35
N VAL A 366 6.53 10.48 -22.42
CA VAL A 366 6.03 9.11 -22.59
C VAL A 366 4.67 9.18 -23.33
N PRO A 367 4.59 8.70 -24.60
CA PRO A 367 3.42 8.87 -25.44
C PRO A 367 2.12 8.39 -24.80
N ALA A 368 1.04 9.14 -25.05
CA ALA A 368 -0.31 8.87 -24.56
C ALA A 368 -0.45 8.64 -23.03
N ARG A 369 0.57 8.97 -22.22
CA ARG A 369 0.68 8.59 -20.80
C ARG A 369 0.68 7.07 -20.56
N SER A 370 1.20 6.31 -21.52
CA SER A 370 1.29 4.84 -21.47
C SER A 370 1.84 4.35 -20.14
N GLN A 371 1.22 3.29 -19.61
CA GLN A 371 1.66 2.59 -18.40
C GLN A 371 2.48 1.33 -18.73
N LEU A 372 2.72 1.05 -20.02
CA LEU A 372 3.39 -0.15 -20.48
C LEU A 372 4.93 -0.01 -20.45
N ALA A 373 5.59 -1.07 -20.01
CA ALA A 373 7.05 -1.19 -20.12
C ALA A 373 7.44 -1.49 -21.57
N GLY A 374 8.52 -0.88 -22.06
CA GLY A 374 8.95 -0.95 -23.46
C GLY A 374 8.34 0.14 -24.37
N GLU A 375 7.44 1.00 -23.86
CA GLU A 375 6.97 2.17 -24.60
C GLU A 375 8.14 3.10 -24.94
N GLN A 376 8.33 3.41 -26.23
CA GLN A 376 9.38 4.31 -26.70
C GLN A 376 8.98 5.77 -26.42
N LEU A 377 9.91 6.55 -25.87
CA LEU A 377 9.67 7.97 -25.62
C LEU A 377 9.78 8.77 -26.91
N ALA A 378 9.05 9.87 -26.95
CA ALA A 378 9.11 10.85 -28.03
C ALA A 378 9.28 12.26 -27.45
N GLN A 379 9.56 13.25 -28.30
CA GLN A 379 9.39 14.66 -27.91
C GLN A 379 7.97 15.12 -28.20
N TYR A 380 7.41 15.94 -27.30
CA TYR A 380 6.08 16.51 -27.45
C TYR A 380 6.02 17.95 -26.88
N PRO A 381 5.10 18.81 -27.35
CA PRO A 381 4.90 20.13 -26.75
C PRO A 381 4.69 20.03 -25.23
N CYS A 382 5.43 20.85 -24.48
CA CYS A 382 5.42 20.84 -23.02
C CYS A 382 4.02 21.21 -22.50
N ASN A 383 3.32 20.24 -21.90
CA ASN A 383 1.94 20.33 -21.42
C ASN A 383 1.80 20.19 -19.89
N GLY A 384 2.91 19.92 -19.19
CA GLY A 384 2.97 19.84 -17.72
C GLY A 384 2.44 18.54 -17.12
N GLY A 385 1.99 17.58 -17.95
CA GLY A 385 1.54 16.26 -17.54
C GLY A 385 2.64 15.40 -16.91
N GLY A 386 2.24 14.44 -16.07
CA GLY A 386 3.18 13.56 -15.35
C GLY A 386 4.05 12.67 -16.26
N ASN A 387 3.68 12.50 -17.52
CA ASN A 387 4.44 11.78 -18.54
C ASN A 387 5.59 12.60 -19.16
N GLN A 388 5.73 13.88 -18.79
CA GLN A 388 6.84 14.78 -19.16
C GLN A 388 7.70 15.18 -17.95
N ARG A 389 7.48 14.52 -16.80
CA ARG A 389 8.09 14.85 -15.51
C ARG A 389 8.97 13.71 -15.04
N PHE A 390 10.26 13.98 -14.88
CA PHE A 390 11.28 12.99 -14.53
C PHE A 390 11.98 13.40 -13.23
N TRP A 391 11.95 12.55 -12.22
CA TRP A 391 12.82 12.67 -11.05
C TRP A 391 14.19 12.07 -11.39
N LEU A 392 15.25 12.84 -11.16
CA LEU A 392 16.64 12.37 -11.31
C LEU A 392 17.09 11.74 -9.98
N GLU A 393 17.03 10.42 -9.92
CA GLU A 393 17.46 9.60 -8.79
C GLU A 393 18.97 9.33 -8.88
N ASP A 394 19.75 9.74 -7.88
CA ASP A 394 21.18 9.36 -7.78
C ASP A 394 21.33 7.85 -7.49
N VAL A 395 22.12 7.16 -8.30
CA VAL A 395 22.49 5.74 -8.12
C VAL A 395 24.01 5.53 -7.94
N GLY A 396 24.74 6.62 -7.69
CA GLY A 396 26.15 6.62 -7.32
C GLY A 396 27.13 6.59 -8.48
N GLY A 397 28.27 7.26 -8.28
CA GLY A 397 29.36 7.32 -9.26
C GLY A 397 29.09 8.25 -10.45
N ASP A 398 28.38 9.35 -10.21
CA ASP A 398 27.96 10.36 -11.20
C ASP A 398 26.87 9.89 -12.19
N TYR A 399 26.06 8.90 -11.80
CA TYR A 399 24.95 8.37 -12.61
C TYR A 399 23.60 8.57 -11.92
N VAL A 400 22.59 8.91 -12.71
CA VAL A 400 21.18 8.95 -12.26
C VAL A 400 20.31 7.95 -13.03
N ARG A 401 19.20 7.52 -12.41
CA ARG A 401 18.03 7.02 -13.14
C ARG A 401 17.03 8.17 -13.32
N LEU A 402 16.35 8.22 -14.46
CA LEU A 402 15.29 9.20 -14.70
C LEU A 402 13.94 8.52 -14.54
N VAL A 403 13.22 8.83 -13.46
CA VAL A 403 11.97 8.15 -13.04
C VAL A 403 10.76 9.01 -13.42
N THR A 404 9.88 8.50 -14.27
CA THR A 404 8.72 9.24 -14.79
C THR A 404 7.58 9.30 -13.77
N ARG A 405 6.98 10.49 -13.53
CA ARG A 405 5.97 10.69 -12.46
C ARG A 405 4.73 9.81 -12.61
N HIS A 406 4.18 9.65 -13.83
CA HIS A 406 2.88 8.98 -14.00
C HIS A 406 2.96 7.45 -13.90
N SER A 407 4.08 6.84 -14.29
CA SER A 407 4.24 5.38 -14.36
C SER A 407 5.16 4.78 -13.29
N SER A 408 5.96 5.61 -12.61
CA SER A 408 7.07 5.21 -11.74
C SER A 408 8.14 4.35 -12.45
N MET A 409 8.20 4.40 -13.79
CA MET A 409 9.19 3.69 -14.61
C MET A 409 10.43 4.54 -14.92
N CYS A 410 11.53 3.86 -15.20
CA CYS A 410 12.84 4.44 -15.47
C CYS A 410 13.11 4.55 -16.98
N LEU A 411 13.75 5.65 -17.40
CA LEU A 411 14.26 5.85 -18.75
C LEU A 411 15.39 4.86 -19.06
N ALA A 412 15.25 4.07 -20.11
CA ALA A 412 16.16 2.98 -20.45
C ALA A 412 16.48 2.94 -21.95
N VAL A 413 17.67 2.47 -22.33
CA VAL A 413 17.94 2.05 -23.72
C VAL A 413 17.44 0.62 -23.92
N ALA A 414 16.58 0.43 -24.92
CA ALA A 414 15.95 -0.86 -25.20
C ALA A 414 16.98 -2.00 -25.36
N GLU A 415 16.69 -3.15 -24.74
CA GLU A 415 17.50 -4.38 -24.77
C GLU A 415 18.99 -4.21 -24.36
N ALA A 416 19.33 -3.13 -23.64
CA ALA A 416 20.71 -2.71 -23.41
C ALA A 416 21.55 -2.61 -24.70
N ALA A 417 20.90 -2.31 -25.84
CA ALA A 417 21.56 -2.24 -27.14
C ALA A 417 22.65 -1.15 -27.15
N THR A 418 23.70 -1.37 -27.95
CA THR A 418 24.86 -0.45 -28.05
C THR A 418 24.98 0.24 -29.42
N ARG A 419 24.07 -0.06 -30.36
CA ARG A 419 23.97 0.58 -31.68
C ARG A 419 23.34 1.97 -31.63
N ASN A 420 23.69 2.82 -32.58
CA ASN A 420 22.96 4.08 -32.82
C ASN A 420 21.53 3.79 -33.30
N GLY A 421 20.59 4.69 -33.01
CA GLY A 421 19.18 4.49 -33.37
C GLY A 421 18.53 3.32 -32.64
N ALA A 422 19.06 2.92 -31.47
CA ALA A 422 18.32 2.08 -30.55
C ALA A 422 17.34 2.94 -29.74
N ALA A 423 16.11 2.47 -29.60
CA ALA A 423 15.03 3.15 -28.91
C ALA A 423 15.39 3.48 -27.46
N VAL A 424 14.94 4.64 -26.99
CA VAL A 424 14.89 4.97 -25.56
C VAL A 424 13.45 4.79 -25.10
N VAL A 425 13.25 3.91 -24.12
CA VAL A 425 11.96 3.43 -23.64
C VAL A 425 11.78 3.72 -22.16
N GLN A 426 10.54 3.68 -21.64
CA GLN A 426 10.33 3.50 -20.21
C GLN A 426 10.36 2.01 -19.87
N GLN A 427 10.98 1.65 -18.75
CA GLN A 427 11.08 0.27 -18.28
C GLN A 427 10.88 0.21 -16.77
N ARG A 428 10.40 -0.94 -16.24
CA ARG A 428 10.41 -1.19 -14.79
C ARG A 428 11.82 -0.92 -14.23
N CYS A 429 11.91 -0.08 -13.21
CA CYS A 429 13.19 0.37 -12.64
C CYS A 429 13.99 -0.81 -12.06
N GLY A 430 15.26 -0.92 -12.44
CA GLY A 430 16.16 -1.98 -12.01
C GLY A 430 17.62 -1.51 -11.93
N PHE A 431 18.54 -2.45 -11.69
CA PHE A 431 19.97 -2.16 -11.51
C PHE A 431 20.79 -2.18 -12.82
N GLY A 432 20.13 -2.38 -13.97
CA GLY A 432 20.78 -2.38 -15.28
C GLY A 432 21.45 -1.04 -15.62
N GLN A 433 22.56 -1.09 -16.35
CA GLN A 433 23.35 0.11 -16.69
C GLN A 433 22.75 0.87 -17.88
N GLU A 434 21.91 0.23 -18.67
CA GLU A 434 21.11 0.82 -19.73
C GLU A 434 19.98 1.75 -19.23
N GLN A 435 19.67 1.70 -17.93
CA GLN A 435 18.76 2.63 -17.24
C GLN A 435 19.47 3.81 -16.57
N GLN A 436 20.81 3.86 -16.65
CA GLN A 436 21.65 4.77 -15.86
C GLN A 436 22.35 5.78 -16.76
N TRP A 437 22.25 7.05 -16.41
CA TRP A 437 22.63 8.16 -17.27
C TRP A 437 23.56 9.11 -16.51
N ARG A 438 24.75 9.40 -17.07
CA ARG A 438 25.59 10.48 -16.56
C ARG A 438 25.09 11.80 -17.12
N VAL A 439 24.82 12.76 -16.24
CA VAL A 439 24.45 14.13 -16.62
C VAL A 439 25.73 14.95 -16.79
N SER A 440 25.93 15.58 -17.93
CA SER A 440 27.09 16.44 -18.21
C SER A 440 26.65 17.82 -18.68
N ASP A 441 27.27 18.89 -18.17
CA ASP A 441 27.03 20.26 -18.64
C ASP A 441 27.41 20.41 -20.12
N SER A 442 26.65 21.21 -20.85
CA SER A 442 26.85 21.51 -22.28
C SER A 442 26.79 23.01 -22.59
N GLY A 443 26.99 23.85 -21.57
CA GLY A 443 26.87 25.31 -21.67
C GLY A 443 25.43 25.82 -21.74
N ASP A 444 25.28 27.13 -21.54
CA ASP A 444 24.03 27.89 -21.70
C ASP A 444 22.80 27.36 -20.90
N GLY A 445 23.03 26.57 -19.85
CA GLY A 445 21.97 25.93 -19.06
C GLY A 445 21.41 24.64 -19.67
N TYR A 446 22.11 24.04 -20.63
CA TYR A 446 21.79 22.73 -21.21
C TYR A 446 22.73 21.64 -20.67
N VAL A 447 22.19 20.43 -20.57
CA VAL A 447 22.94 19.21 -20.24
C VAL A 447 22.77 18.17 -21.34
N THR A 448 23.68 17.19 -21.37
CA THR A 448 23.54 15.97 -22.15
C THR A 448 23.51 14.77 -21.20
N PHE A 449 22.65 13.79 -21.51
CA PHE A 449 22.51 12.54 -20.76
C PHE A 449 23.21 11.41 -21.52
N THR A 450 24.24 10.80 -20.92
CA THR A 450 25.02 9.71 -21.53
C THR A 450 24.74 8.38 -20.84
N ALA A 451 24.23 7.39 -21.57
CA ALA A 451 23.93 6.06 -21.05
C ALA A 451 25.21 5.30 -20.63
N ARG A 452 25.19 4.75 -19.40
CA ARG A 452 26.35 4.14 -18.72
C ARG A 452 26.90 2.92 -19.45
N HIS A 453 26.06 2.11 -20.08
CA HIS A 453 26.44 0.86 -20.74
C HIS A 453 27.08 1.06 -22.13
N SER A 454 26.67 2.09 -22.87
CA SER A 454 26.99 2.26 -24.30
C SER A 454 27.88 3.48 -24.61
N GLY A 455 28.03 4.40 -23.66
CA GLY A 455 28.70 5.68 -23.85
C GLY A 455 28.01 6.61 -24.85
N LYS A 456 26.71 6.40 -25.11
CA LYS A 456 25.91 7.14 -26.10
C LYS A 456 24.95 8.11 -25.44
N CYS A 457 24.63 9.16 -26.18
CA CYS A 457 23.83 10.26 -25.69
C CYS A 457 22.36 10.07 -26.04
N LEU A 458 21.47 10.51 -25.15
CA LEU A 458 20.06 10.73 -25.45
C LEU A 458 19.95 11.72 -26.61
N ASP A 459 19.16 11.37 -27.62
CA ASP A 459 19.16 12.02 -28.94
C ASP A 459 17.73 12.01 -29.51
N VAL A 460 17.23 13.17 -29.98
CA VAL A 460 15.97 13.25 -30.74
C VAL A 460 16.25 12.94 -32.20
N SER A 461 15.56 11.92 -32.72
CA SER A 461 15.83 11.35 -34.06
C SER A 461 15.80 12.39 -35.19
N ASP A 462 16.77 12.26 -36.11
CA ASP A 462 16.90 13.00 -37.38
C ASP A 462 16.79 14.55 -37.27
N GLU A 463 17.28 15.14 -36.16
CA GLU A 463 17.13 16.59 -35.85
C GLU A 463 15.65 17.05 -35.83
N SER A 464 14.71 16.13 -35.72
CA SER A 464 13.29 16.40 -35.95
C SER A 464 12.73 17.43 -34.97
N THR A 465 11.94 18.37 -35.49
CA THR A 465 11.14 19.33 -34.71
C THR A 465 9.64 19.00 -34.73
N ALA A 466 9.27 17.82 -35.20
CA ALA A 466 7.89 17.31 -35.18
C ALA A 466 7.46 16.86 -33.79
N ASP A 467 6.14 16.91 -33.54
CA ASP A 467 5.51 16.27 -32.38
C ASP A 467 5.53 14.75 -32.57
N GLY A 468 5.87 13.99 -31.53
CA GLY A 468 5.94 12.53 -31.62
C GLY A 468 7.21 12.00 -32.30
N ALA A 469 8.27 12.81 -32.44
CA ALA A 469 9.56 12.32 -32.93
C ALA A 469 10.31 11.54 -31.84
N ASP A 470 10.76 10.34 -32.16
CA ASP A 470 11.40 9.37 -31.26
C ASP A 470 12.62 9.91 -30.51
N LEU A 471 12.74 9.54 -29.23
CA LEU A 471 14.01 9.50 -28.52
C LEU A 471 14.74 8.17 -28.81
N ILE A 472 16.02 8.31 -29.08
CA ILE A 472 16.97 7.23 -29.33
C ILE A 472 18.27 7.49 -28.56
N GLN A 473 19.19 6.52 -28.57
CA GLN A 473 20.60 6.81 -28.31
C GLN A 473 21.38 7.01 -29.62
N TYR A 474 22.35 7.92 -29.60
CA TYR A 474 23.31 8.11 -30.70
C TYR A 474 24.72 8.39 -30.18
N THR A 475 25.73 8.26 -31.05
CA THR A 475 27.09 8.73 -30.77
C THR A 475 27.06 10.19 -30.34
N CYS A 476 27.57 10.49 -29.14
CA CYS A 476 27.69 11.84 -28.61
C CYS A 476 28.52 12.73 -29.56
N SER A 477 27.94 13.83 -30.02
CA SER A 477 28.54 14.74 -31.00
C SER A 477 28.43 16.23 -30.61
N GLY A 478 27.74 16.55 -29.51
CA GLY A 478 27.59 17.93 -29.00
C GLY A 478 26.57 18.79 -29.77
N VAL A 479 25.72 18.13 -30.57
CA VAL A 479 24.64 18.74 -31.35
C VAL A 479 23.43 19.11 -30.50
N ALA A 480 22.61 20.06 -30.96
CA ALA A 480 21.50 20.61 -30.17
C ALA A 480 20.39 19.59 -29.86
N TRP A 481 20.16 18.59 -30.71
CA TRP A 481 19.17 17.54 -30.45
C TRP A 481 19.66 16.44 -29.47
N GLN A 482 20.90 16.55 -28.97
CA GLN A 482 21.45 15.79 -27.84
C GLN A 482 21.54 16.60 -26.54
N GLN A 483 21.01 17.83 -26.54
CA GLN A 483 21.11 18.78 -25.44
C GLN A 483 19.74 19.16 -24.89
N PHE A 484 19.58 19.08 -23.57
CA PHE A 484 18.31 19.24 -22.87
C PHE A 484 18.46 20.26 -21.74
N ARG A 485 17.55 21.22 -21.65
CA ARG A 485 17.42 22.10 -20.49
C ARG A 485 16.54 21.41 -19.44
N ARG A 486 17.03 21.39 -18.19
CA ARG A 486 16.31 20.90 -17.01
C ARG A 486 15.53 22.05 -16.36
N ALA A 487 14.34 21.79 -15.84
CA ALA A 487 13.57 22.73 -15.03
C ALA A 487 12.62 22.01 -14.06
N GLU A 488 12.70 22.32 -12.77
CA GLU A 488 11.86 21.79 -11.68
C GLU A 488 10.38 22.23 -11.83
N VAL A 489 9.41 21.34 -11.54
CA VAL A 489 7.97 21.53 -11.81
C VAL A 489 7.00 20.83 -10.85
#